data_AF-A0A6B3EXX3-F1
#
_entry.id   AF-A0A6B3EXX3-F1
#
_cell.length_a   1.000
_cell.length_b   1.000
_cell.length_c   1.000
_cell.angle_alpha   90.00
_cell.angle_beta   90.00
_cell.angle_gamma   90.00
#
_symmetry.space_group_name_H-M   'P 1'
#
loop_
_entity.id
_entity.type
_entity.pdbx_description
1 polymer ?
#
loop_
_entity_poly.entity_id
_entity_poly.type
_entity_poly.pdbx_seq_one_letter_code
_entity_poly.pdbx_strand_id
1 'polypeptide(L)' 'RKDTRQSIRFTANARWHLTDSGRLNLPKIGAVKVKWSRPLPATPTSVTVIKDSAGRYFASFVLTTDPAADRARMPDTS' A
#
# COMPACT_ATOMS: atom_id res chain seq x y z
N ARG A 1 -3.53 28.46 -3.57
CA ARG A 1 -4.44 27.33 -3.25
C ARG A 1 -3.61 26.28 -2.51
N LYS A 2 -3.93 25.96 -1.26
CA LYS A 2 -3.13 25.08 -0.39
C LYS A 2 -3.64 23.65 -0.53
N ASP A 3 -2.90 22.79 -1.24
CA ASP A 3 -3.20 21.36 -1.30
C ASP A 3 -2.81 20.77 0.08
N THR A 4 -3.77 20.59 0.98
CA THR A 4 -3.59 19.94 2.29
C THR A 4 -3.38 18.42 2.16
N ARG A 5 -2.83 17.98 1.03
CA ARG A 5 -2.47 16.57 0.80
C ARG A 5 -1.15 16.30 1.50
N GLN A 6 -1.16 15.40 2.46
CA GLN A 6 0.05 14.95 3.15
C GLN A 6 0.40 13.55 2.67
N SER A 7 1.57 13.41 2.06
CA SER A 7 2.14 12.11 1.69
C SER A 7 3.26 11.74 2.65
N ILE A 8 3.21 10.53 3.19
CA ILE A 8 4.26 9.96 4.03
C ILE A 8 4.68 8.63 3.40
N ARG A 9 5.98 8.47 3.17
CA ARG A 9 6.56 7.22 2.69
C ARG A 9 7.16 6.45 3.84
N PHE A 10 6.75 5.20 3.99
CA PHE A 10 7.33 4.23 4.91
C PHE A 10 8.06 3.18 4.09
N THR A 11 9.36 2.99 4.34
CA THR A 11 10.15 1.91 3.75
C THR A 11 9.95 0.62 4.54
N ALA A 12 10.31 -0.55 4.01
CA ALA A 12 10.20 -1.83 4.73
C ALA A 12 10.83 -1.81 6.14
N ASN A 13 11.88 -1.01 6.34
CA ASN A 13 12.54 -0.86 7.64
C ASN A 13 11.73 -0.05 8.68
N ALA A 14 10.64 0.60 8.26
CA ALA A 14 9.87 1.48 9.12
C ALA A 14 8.92 0.76 10.10
N ARG A 15 9.13 -0.54 10.38
CA ARG A 15 8.35 -1.37 11.34
C ARG A 15 6.83 -1.22 11.16
N TRP A 16 6.36 -1.18 9.91
CA TRP A 16 4.94 -1.29 9.59
C TRP A 16 4.62 -2.76 9.28
N HIS A 17 3.41 -3.19 9.60
CA HIS A 17 3.00 -4.57 9.46
C HIS A 17 1.56 -4.64 8.97
N LEU A 18 1.28 -5.62 8.11
CA LEU A 18 -0.08 -5.98 7.74
C LEU A 18 -0.66 -6.90 8.82
N THR A 19 -1.88 -6.62 9.25
CA THR A 19 -2.66 -7.56 10.05
C THR A 19 -3.37 -8.56 9.15
N ASP A 20 -3.67 -9.74 9.68
CA ASP A 20 -4.44 -10.79 8.98
C ASP A 20 -5.81 -10.28 8.48
N SER A 21 -6.38 -9.31 9.21
CA SER A 21 -7.62 -8.61 8.82
C SER A 21 -7.49 -7.66 7.61
N GLY A 22 -6.32 -7.60 6.96
CA GLY A 22 -6.04 -6.74 5.81
C GLY A 22 -5.83 -5.27 6.15
N ARG A 23 -5.65 -4.91 7.44
CA ARG A 23 -5.33 -3.54 7.87
C ARG A 23 -3.82 -3.33 7.91
N LEU A 24 -3.38 -2.14 7.54
CA LEU A 24 -1.99 -1.71 7.59
C LEU A 24 -1.74 -0.96 8.89
N ASN A 25 -0.90 -1.51 9.75
CA ASN A 25 -0.49 -0.83 10.96
C ASN A 25 0.80 -0.03 10.70
N LEU A 26 0.71 1.28 10.91
CA LEU A 26 1.79 2.23 10.68
C LEU A 26 2.24 2.84 12.00
N PRO A 27 3.55 2.95 12.26
CA PRO A 27 4.02 3.70 13.41
C PRO A 27 3.55 5.16 13.31
N LYS A 28 3.14 5.74 14.45
CA LYS A 28 2.59 7.10 14.59
C LYS A 28 1.21 7.37 13.97
N ILE A 29 0.74 6.56 13.02
CA ILE A 29 -0.59 6.71 12.41
C ILE A 29 -1.59 5.70 13.00
N GLY A 30 -1.13 4.48 13.32
CA GLY A 30 -1.97 3.38 13.78
C GLY A 30 -2.49 2.50 12.63
N ALA A 31 -3.56 1.75 12.91
CA ALA A 31 -4.15 0.80 11.96
C ALA A 31 -5.04 1.52 10.93
N VAL A 32 -4.57 1.57 9.69
CA VAL A 32 -5.31 2.11 8.54
C VAL A 32 -6.03 0.98 7.83
N LYS A 33 -7.32 1.17 7.55
CA LYS A 33 -8.10 0.23 6.74
C LYS A 33 -7.67 0.36 5.29
N VAL A 34 -7.00 -0.66 4.77
CA VAL A 34 -6.56 -0.70 3.38
C VAL A 34 -7.59 -1.47 2.58
N LYS A 35 -8.04 -0.88 1.47
CA LYS A 35 -8.83 -1.59 0.48
C LYS A 35 -7.88 -2.12 -0.58
N TRP A 36 -7.67 -3.42 -0.57
CA TRP A 36 -6.85 -4.10 -1.56
C TRP A 36 -7.59 -4.15 -2.90
N SER A 37 -7.01 -3.56 -3.94
CA SER A 37 -7.50 -3.75 -5.32
C SER A 37 -7.11 -5.13 -5.85
N ARG A 38 -5.98 -5.68 -5.38
CA ARG A 38 -5.51 -7.03 -5.68
C ARG A 38 -4.89 -7.68 -4.43
N PRO A 39 -5.03 -9.01 -4.28
CA PRO A 39 -4.20 -9.74 -3.34
C PRO A 39 -2.74 -9.58 -3.74
N LEU A 40 -1.90 -9.20 -2.79
CA LEU A 40 -0.47 -9.03 -3.01
C LEU A 40 0.18 -10.41 -3.15
N PRO A 41 0.99 -10.65 -4.19
CA PRO A 41 1.72 -11.90 -4.34
C PRO A 41 2.94 -12.01 -3.40
N ALA A 42 3.40 -10.89 -2.84
CA ALA A 42 4.60 -10.81 -2.02
C ALA A 42 4.49 -9.72 -0.95
N THR A 43 5.41 -9.73 0.02
CA THR A 43 5.52 -8.66 1.02
C THR A 43 6.02 -7.37 0.36
N PRO A 44 5.33 -6.22 0.54
CA PRO A 44 5.76 -4.96 -0.06
C PRO A 44 7.06 -4.43 0.54
N THR A 45 7.90 -3.78 -0.26
CA THR A 45 9.18 -3.20 0.15
C THR A 45 9.06 -1.74 0.57
N SER A 46 7.98 -1.06 0.19
CA SER A 46 7.66 0.30 0.64
C SER A 46 6.16 0.52 0.57
N VAL A 47 5.64 1.34 1.47
CA VAL A 47 4.26 1.82 1.45
C VAL A 47 4.24 3.35 1.51
N THR A 48 3.53 3.96 0.58
CA THR A 48 3.28 5.40 0.54
C THR A 48 1.85 5.65 0.94
N VAL A 49 1.63 6.48 1.95
CA VAL A 49 0.31 6.82 2.48
C VAL A 49 0.05 8.29 2.22
N ILE A 50 -1.06 8.59 1.58
CA ILE A 50 -1.46 9.93 1.18
C ILE A 50 -2.78 10.24 1.87
N LYS A 51 -2.81 11.28 2.69
CA LYS A 51 -4.02 11.83 3.28
C LYS A 51 -4.49 12.99 2.42
N ASP A 52 -5.70 12.89 1.89
CA ASP A 52 -6.35 13.99 1.17
C ASP A 52 -6.98 15.00 2.14
N SER A 53 -7.26 16.22 1.66
CA SER A 53 -7.93 17.27 2.44
C SER A 53 -9.28 16.82 3.00
N ALA A 54 -9.97 15.91 2.30
CA ALA A 54 -11.22 15.31 2.76
C ALA A 54 -11.07 14.29 3.91
N GLY A 55 -9.86 14.11 4.46
CA GLY A 55 -9.58 13.13 5.53
C GLY A 55 -9.52 11.67 5.06
N ARG A 56 -9.52 11.46 3.74
CA ARG A 56 -9.39 10.12 3.13
C ARG A 56 -7.92 9.71 3.03
N TYR A 57 -7.63 8.45 3.36
CA TYR A 57 -6.29 7.89 3.27
C TYR A 57 -6.19 6.97 2.05
N PHE A 58 -5.16 7.18 1.24
CA PHE A 58 -4.78 6.35 0.10
C PHE A 58 -3.43 5.70 0.40
N ALA A 59 -3.33 4.38 0.25
CA ALA A 59 -2.08 3.66 0.45
C ALA A 59 -1.66 2.99 -0.85
N SER A 60 -0.43 3.25 -1.28
CA SER A 60 0.21 2.63 -2.45
C SER A 60 1.40 1.80 -1.98
N PHE A 61 1.46 0.55 -2.43
CA PHE A 61 2.50 -0.38 -2.04
C PHE A 61 3.41 -0.64 -3.23
N VAL A 62 4.72 -0.55 -2.99
CA VAL A 62 5.75 -0.96 -3.95
C VAL A 62 6.15 -2.37 -3.59
N LEU A 63 6.04 -3.27 -4.55
CA LEU A 63 6.45 -4.67 -4.43
C LEU A 63 7.57 -4.90 -5.41
N THR A 64 8.56 -5.68 -5.00
CA THR A 64 9.49 -6.28 -5.93
C THR A 64 8.82 -7.56 -6.42
N THR A 65 8.09 -7.48 -7.53
CA THR A 65 7.50 -8.66 -8.15
C THR A 65 8.57 -9.35 -8.99
N ASP A 66 8.78 -10.65 -8.76
CA ASP A 66 9.37 -11.49 -9.79
C ASP A 66 8.42 -11.48 -11.00
N PRO A 67 8.90 -11.32 -12.25
CA PRO A 67 8.04 -11.28 -13.42
C PRO A 67 7.12 -12.51 -13.56
N ALA A 68 7.42 -13.64 -12.92
CA ALA A 68 6.51 -14.80 -12.87
C ALA A 68 5.24 -14.55 -12.04
N ALA A 69 5.30 -13.74 -10.97
CA ALA A 69 4.16 -13.42 -10.11
C ALA A 69 3.22 -12.38 -10.74
N ASP A 70 3.76 -11.49 -11.57
CA ASP A 70 2.97 -10.58 -12.41
C ASP A 70 2.33 -11.33 -13.59
N ARG A 71 3.07 -12.24 -14.23
CA ARG A 71 2.62 -13.03 -15.38
C ARG A 71 1.49 -14.01 -15.07
N ALA A 72 1.33 -14.45 -13.81
CA ALA A 72 0.17 -15.24 -13.40
C ALA A 72 -1.17 -14.47 -13.50
N ARG A 73 -1.15 -13.17 -13.80
CA ARG A 73 -2.33 -12.30 -13.82
C ARG A 73 -2.70 -11.71 -15.18
N MET A 74 -1.92 -11.93 -16.23
CA MET A 74 -2.38 -11.65 -17.59
C MET A 74 -2.80 -12.97 -18.25
N PRO A 75 -4.04 -13.45 -18.10
CA PRO A 75 -4.59 -14.22 -19.19
C PRO A 75 -4.61 -13.27 -20.39
N ASP A 76 -4.07 -13.72 -21.50
CA ASP A 76 -4.38 -13.26 -22.85
C ASP A 76 -5.70 -12.47 -22.86
N THR A 77 -5.60 -11.13 -22.92
CA THR A 77 -6.73 -10.36 -23.42
C THR A 77 -6.34 -10.11 -24.87
N SER A 78 -6.98 -10.91 -25.73
CA SER A 78 -6.80 -11.07 -27.17
C SER A 78 -6.57 -9.80 -27.97
#